data_AF-A0A9X2RRE2-F1
#
_entry.id   AF-A0A9X2RRE2-F1
#
_cell.length_a   1.000
_cell.length_b   1.000
_cell.length_c   1.000
_cell.angle_alpha   90.00
_cell.angle_beta   90.00
_cell.angle_gamma   90.00
#
_symmetry.space_group_name_H-M   'P 1'
#
loop_
_entity.id
_entity.type
_entity.pdbx_description
1 polymer ?
#
loop_
_entity_poly.entity_id
_entity_poly.type
_entity_poly.pdbx_seq_one_letter_code
_entity_poly.pdbx_strand_id
1 'polypeptide(L)' 'MVQHCSEFRTAISAGVDGEDLPPGVTGAALDAHVRGCAECHAWGERARQLRVLAAGLGMD' A
#
# COMPACT_ATOMS: atom_id res chain seq x y z
N MET A 1 -13.76 -8.36 9.93
CA MET A 1 -12.41 -8.48 10.54
C MET A 1 -11.57 -7.30 10.09
N VAL A 2 -11.49 -6.25 10.90
CA VAL A 2 -10.79 -4.98 10.57
C VAL A 2 -9.29 -5.04 10.95
N GLN A 3 -8.86 -6.09 11.65
CA GLN A 3 -7.59 -6.15 12.39
C GLN A 3 -6.32 -6.30 11.53
N HIS A 4 -6.38 -6.59 10.22
CA HIS A 4 -5.20 -6.75 9.36
C HIS A 4 -5.02 -5.63 8.31
N CYS A 5 -6.06 -4.81 8.06
CA CYS A 5 -6.01 -3.82 6.97
C CYS A 5 -5.03 -2.69 7.27
N SER A 6 -4.82 -2.33 8.54
CA SER A 6 -3.84 -1.29 8.92
C SER A 6 -2.41 -1.72 8.59
N GLU A 7 -2.02 -2.94 8.93
CA GLU A 7 -0.68 -3.47 8.64
C GLU A 7 -0.45 -3.58 7.12
N PHE A 8 -1.45 -4.04 6.38
CA PHE A 8 -1.37 -4.07 4.92
C PHE A 8 -1.34 -2.67 4.31
N ARG A 9 -2.04 -1.67 4.88
CA ARG A 9 -1.91 -0.28 4.40
C ARG A 9 -0.51 0.27 4.63
N THR A 10 0.14 -0.05 5.74
CA THR A 10 1.55 0.30 5.95
C THR A 10 2.43 -0.37 4.89
N ALA A 11 2.24 -1.66 4.63
CA ALA A 11 2.98 -2.39 3.61
C ALA A 11 2.75 -1.85 2.19
N ILE A 12 1.51 -1.44 1.87
CA ILE A 12 1.19 -0.79 0.60
C ILE A 12 1.88 0.58 0.51
N SER A 13 1.88 1.38 1.59
CA SER A 13 2.58 2.67 1.63
C SER A 13 4.06 2.49 1.36
N ALA A 14 4.73 1.62 2.11
CA ALA A 14 6.14 1.31 1.93
C ALA A 14 6.45 0.90 0.49
N GLY A 15 5.65 -0.01 -0.08
CA GLY A 15 5.82 -0.41 -1.49
C GLY A 15 5.53 0.71 -2.49
N VAL A 16 4.61 1.63 -2.20
CA VAL A 16 4.37 2.83 -3.00
C VAL A 16 5.57 3.75 -2.94
N ASP A 17 6.20 3.93 -1.78
CA ASP A 17 7.36 4.80 -1.58
C ASP A 17 8.68 4.16 -2.05
N GLY A 18 8.69 2.86 -2.31
CA GLY A 18 9.86 2.09 -2.73
C GLY A 18 10.70 1.57 -1.56
N GLU A 19 10.13 1.58 -0.36
CA GLU A 19 10.71 1.04 0.86
C GLU A 19 10.46 -0.48 0.97
N ASP A 20 11.23 -1.13 1.84
CA ASP A 20 11.05 -2.55 2.17
C ASP A 20 9.72 -2.82 2.88
N LEU A 21 9.19 -4.02 2.67
CA LEU A 21 7.97 -4.46 3.36
C LEU A 21 8.22 -4.60 4.87
N PRO A 22 7.22 -4.25 5.71
CA PRO A 22 7.35 -4.41 7.15
C PRO A 22 7.55 -5.88 7.52
N PRO A 23 8.28 -6.16 8.62
CA PRO A 23 8.53 -7.51 9.07
C PRO A 23 7.21 -8.25 9.31
N GLY A 24 7.10 -9.48 8.81
CA GLY A 24 5.89 -10.29 8.92
C GLY A 24 4.91 -10.14 7.75
N VAL A 25 5.10 -9.16 6.85
CA VAL A 25 4.33 -9.06 5.61
C VAL A 25 5.19 -9.49 4.42
N THR A 26 4.79 -10.58 3.78
CA THR A 26 5.41 -11.00 2.52
C THR A 26 4.68 -10.37 1.33
N GLY A 27 5.38 -10.21 0.20
CA GLY A 27 4.74 -9.73 -1.03
C GLY A 27 3.53 -10.57 -1.44
N ALA A 28 3.63 -11.90 -1.32
CA ALA A 28 2.52 -12.81 -1.61
C ALA A 28 1.31 -12.62 -0.67
N ALA A 29 1.55 -12.38 0.62
CA ALA A 29 0.47 -12.11 1.58
C ALA A 29 -0.19 -10.75 1.30
N LEU A 30 0.60 -9.74 0.96
CA LEU A 30 0.10 -8.43 0.56
C LEU A 30 -0.77 -8.52 -0.70
N ASP A 31 -0.28 -9.20 -1.73
CA ASP A 31 -1.01 -9.42 -2.98
C ASP A 31 -2.32 -10.18 -2.76
N ALA A 32 -2.31 -11.22 -1.91
CA ALA A 32 -3.51 -11.96 -1.56
C ALA A 32 -4.53 -11.08 -0.83
N HIS A 33 -4.07 -10.22 0.09
CA HIS A 33 -4.93 -9.30 0.81
C HIS A 33 -5.56 -8.26 -0.13
N VAL A 34 -4.77 -7.64 -1.00
CA VAL A 34 -5.26 -6.62 -1.94
C VAL A 34 -6.29 -7.22 -2.90
N ARG A 35 -6.12 -8.47 -3.35
CA ARG A 35 -7.13 -9.17 -4.16
C ARG A 35 -8.41 -9.49 -3.38
N GLY A 36 -8.31 -9.74 -2.08
CA GLY A 36 -9.44 -10.11 -1.23
C GLY A 36 -10.16 -8.93 -0.54
N CYS A 37 -9.55 -7.74 -0.54
CA CYS A 37 -10.06 -6.57 0.17
C CYS A 37 -10.22 -5.38 -0.78
N ALA A 38 -11.46 -5.12 -1.21
CA ALA A 38 -11.79 -4.02 -2.10
C ALA A 38 -11.39 -2.64 -1.54
N GLU A 39 -11.49 -2.46 -0.22
CA GLU A 39 -11.08 -1.22 0.43
C GLU A 39 -9.56 -0.98 0.35
N CYS A 40 -8.75 -2.00 0.61
CA CYS A 40 -7.30 -1.90 0.52
C CYS A 40 -6.81 -1.81 -0.93
N HIS A 41 -7.51 -2.44 -1.87
CA HIS A 41 -7.28 -2.23 -3.31
C HIS A 41 -7.50 -0.76 -3.69
N ALA A 42 -8.68 -0.21 -3.39
CA ALA A 42 -9.01 1.19 -3.69
C ALA A 42 -8.12 2.20 -2.92
N TRP A 43 -7.65 1.82 -1.74
CA TRP A 43 -6.69 2.63 -0.99
C TRP A 43 -5.31 2.64 -1.68
N GLY A 44 -4.79 1.48 -2.10
CA GLY A 44 -3.49 1.39 -2.76
C GLY A 44 -3.43 2.13 -4.09
N GLU A 45 -4.49 2.08 -4.89
CA GLU A 45 -4.59 2.87 -6.12
C GLU A 45 -4.52 4.38 -5.84
N ARG A 46 -5.22 4.85 -4.80
CA ARG A 46 -5.16 6.27 -4.39
C ARG A 46 -3.78 6.67 -3.88
N ALA A 47 -3.11 5.80 -3.12
CA ALA A 47 -1.75 6.06 -2.64
C ALA A 47 -0.77 6.20 -3.81
N ARG A 48 -0.84 5.32 -4.81
CA ARG A 48 -0.03 5.41 -6.04
C ARG A 48 -0.31 6.70 -6.80
N GLN A 49 -1.58 7.05 -6.97
CA GLN A 49 -1.96 8.28 -7.65
C GLN A 49 -1.45 9.52 -6.92
N LEU A 50 -1.54 9.54 -5.58
CA LEU A 50 -1.00 10.62 -4.76
C LEU A 50 0.51 10.78 -4.94
N ARG A 51 1.26 9.68 -4.96
CA ARG A 51 2.72 9.74 -5.17
C ARG A 51 3.09 10.31 -6.53
N VAL A 52 2.37 9.94 -7.60
CA VAL A 52 2.57 10.52 -8.93
C VAL A 52 2.30 12.03 -8.93
N LEU A 53 1.23 12.47 -8.25
CA LEU A 53 0.91 13.88 -8.13
C LEU A 53 1.96 14.65 -7.30
N ALA A 54 2.43 14.07 -6.19
CA ALA A 54 3.45 14.67 -5.33
C ALA A 54 4.77 14.85 -6.07
N ALA A 55 5.21 13.83 -6.82
CA ALA A 55 6.41 13.91 -7.66
C ALA A 55 6.28 14.99 -8.75
N GLY A 56 5.10 15.13 -9.36
CA GLY A 56 4.82 16.19 -10.33
C GLY A 56 4.84 17.61 -9.75
N LEU A 57 4.70 17.74 -8.43
CA LEU A 57 4.75 19.02 -7.70
C LEU A 57 6.15 19.32 -7.14
N GLY A 58 7.13 18.43 -7.34
CA GLY A 58 8.48 18.55 -6.75
C GLY A 58 8.47 18.38 -5.22
N MET A 59 7.53 17.59 -4.71
CA MET A 59 7.40 17.23 -3.31
C MET A 59 7.88 15.78 -3.14
N ASP A 60 9.20 15.60 -3.23
CA ASP A 60 9.88 14.31 -3.10
C ASP A 60 10.65 14.23 -1.78
#